data_AF-A0A841ECK4-F1
#
_entry.id   AF-A0A841ECK4-F1
#
_cell.length_a   1.000
_cell.length_b   1.000
_cell.length_c   1.000
_cell.angle_alpha   90.00
_cell.angle_beta   90.00
_cell.angle_gamma   90.00
#
_symmetry.space_group_name_H-M   'P 1'
#
loop_
_entity.id
_entity.type
_entity.pdbx_description
1 polymer ?
#
loop_
_entity_poly.entity_id
_entity_poly.type
_entity_poly.pdbx_seq_one_letter_code
_entity_poly.pdbx_strand_id
1 'polypeptide(L)'
;MITLVHTGLQVPTDRIRVTRLDQVDLGYGIAWSAVLCDGPTLLGHLTDDGRGAPTTFRAATAEAQRVVDTFAARCRAPDGAGLATEAVAGFLTDEYDYACEVAETEAAGRYLIRSVDAHGIPHSHALTRTRPPDYTGALAAAGPVPFTARTVRAEMWMGPDRGWVEIFRAPGT
;
A
#
# COMPACT_ATOMS: atom_id res chain seq x y z
N MET A 1 -8.46 17.07 -4.45
CA MET A 1 -7.44 16.04 -4.22
C MET A 1 -8.03 15.06 -3.22
N ILE A 2 -7.85 13.76 -3.42
CA ILE A 2 -8.29 12.69 -2.51
C ILE A 2 -7.02 12.04 -1.95
N THR A 3 -6.97 11.76 -0.65
CA THR A 3 -5.88 11.02 -0.03
C THR A 3 -6.28 9.56 0.06
N LEU A 4 -5.52 8.67 -0.57
CA LEU A 4 -5.72 7.23 -0.46
C LEU A 4 -5.33 6.77 0.95
N VAL A 5 -6.18 5.97 1.57
CA VAL A 5 -6.15 5.77 3.03
C VAL A 5 -5.00 4.86 3.47
N HIS A 6 -4.58 3.92 2.63
CA HIS A 6 -3.53 2.97 3.02
C HIS A 6 -2.12 3.48 2.71
N THR A 7 -1.98 4.27 1.66
CA THR A 7 -0.68 4.76 1.17
C THR A 7 -0.41 6.23 1.44
N GLY A 8 -1.46 7.03 1.68
CA GLY A 8 -1.35 8.48 1.77
C GLY A 8 -1.10 9.18 0.43
N LEU A 9 -1.09 8.43 -0.68
CA LEU A 9 -0.97 9.00 -2.03
C LEU A 9 -2.13 9.97 -2.25
N GLN A 10 -1.80 11.19 -2.69
CA GLN A 10 -2.80 12.19 -3.04
C GLN A 10 -3.09 12.11 -4.53
N VAL A 11 -4.34 11.82 -4.89
CA VAL A 11 -4.78 11.63 -6.28
C VAL A 11 -5.83 12.66 -6.68
N PRO A 12 -5.94 13.00 -7.98
CA PRO A 12 -7.00 13.89 -8.46
C PRO A 12 -8.39 13.23 -8.49
N THR A 13 -8.45 11.89 -8.54
CA THR A 13 -9.67 11.06 -8.54
C THR A 13 -9.34 9.65 -8.05
N ASP A 14 -10.32 8.96 -7.48
CA ASP A 14 -10.28 7.56 -7.04
C ASP A 14 -10.79 6.58 -8.12
N ARG A 15 -11.23 7.10 -9.27
CA ARG A 15 -11.70 6.27 -10.39
C ARG A 15 -10.57 5.47 -11.04
N ILE A 16 -9.37 6.05 -11.09
CA ILE A 16 -8.18 5.38 -11.60
C ILE A 16 -7.57 4.56 -10.47
N ARG A 17 -7.65 3.24 -10.60
CA ARG A 17 -7.23 2.31 -9.55
C ARG A 17 -6.77 0.98 -10.11
N VAL A 18 -5.92 0.30 -9.34
CA VAL A 18 -5.67 -1.12 -9.55
C VAL A 18 -6.94 -1.88 -9.19
N THR A 19 -7.30 -2.86 -10.02
CA THR A 19 -8.52 -3.67 -9.84
C THR A 19 -8.23 -5.15 -9.64
N ARG A 20 -7.00 -5.56 -9.94
CA ARG A 20 -6.48 -6.91 -9.77
C ARG A 20 -4.98 -6.84 -9.58
N LEU A 21 -4.46 -7.68 -8.70
CA LEU A 21 -3.04 -7.89 -8.44
C LEU A 21 -2.78 -9.40 -8.38
N ASP A 22 -1.80 -9.86 -9.12
CA ASP A 22 -1.29 -11.23 -9.06
C ASP A 22 0.19 -11.16 -8.67
N GLN A 23 0.59 -11.89 -7.62
CA GLN A 23 1.94 -11.89 -7.05
C GLN A 23 2.53 -13.31 -7.05
N VAL A 24 3.85 -13.41 -7.22
CA VAL A 24 4.61 -14.66 -7.14
C VAL A 24 5.91 -14.40 -6.36
N ASP A 25 6.12 -15.17 -5.29
CA ASP A 25 7.41 -15.21 -4.59
C ASP A 25 8.43 -16.02 -5.40
N LEU A 26 9.52 -15.37 -5.79
CA LEU A 26 10.62 -15.97 -6.54
C LEU A 26 11.78 -16.44 -5.63
N GLY A 27 11.63 -16.31 -4.31
CA GLY A 27 12.64 -16.64 -3.29
C GLY A 27 13.73 -15.58 -3.11
N TYR A 28 13.83 -14.62 -4.02
CA TYR A 28 14.73 -13.46 -3.94
C TYR A 28 13.98 -12.12 -4.04
N GLY A 29 12.66 -12.16 -4.19
CA GLY A 29 11.78 -11.01 -4.31
C GLY A 29 10.41 -11.41 -4.86
N ILE A 30 9.47 -10.47 -4.81
CA ILE A 30 8.09 -10.68 -5.27
C ILE A 30 7.95 -10.08 -6.66
N ALA A 31 7.77 -10.93 -7.66
CA ALA A 31 7.33 -10.48 -8.97
C ALA A 31 5.82 -10.35 -8.99
N TRP A 32 5.30 -9.35 -9.68
CA TRP A 32 3.86 -9.10 -9.70
C TRP A 32 3.39 -8.44 -10.98
N SER A 33 2.10 -8.61 -11.25
CA SER A 33 1.39 -7.89 -12.31
C SER A 33 0.05 -7.37 -11.78
N ALA A 34 -0.34 -6.19 -12.23
CA ALA A 34 -1.59 -5.57 -11.81
C ALA A 34 -2.37 -4.98 -13.00
N VAL A 35 -3.68 -4.88 -12.85
CA VAL A 35 -4.59 -4.31 -13.86
C VAL A 35 -5.02 -2.92 -13.42
N LEU A 36 -4.68 -1.90 -14.21
CA LEU A 36 -5.02 -0.50 -13.96
C LEU A 36 -6.23 -0.09 -14.81
N CYS A 37 -7.27 0.45 -14.18
CA CYS A 37 -8.51 0.86 -14.84
C CYS A 37 -8.94 2.28 -14.44
N ASP A 38 -9.67 2.99 -15.32
CA ASP A 38 -10.54 4.13 -14.97
C ASP A 38 -11.99 3.65 -14.97
N GLY A 39 -12.55 3.44 -13.77
CA GLY A 39 -13.86 2.80 -13.64
C GLY A 39 -13.87 1.43 -14.34
N PRO A 40 -14.74 1.19 -15.34
CA PRO A 40 -14.77 -0.06 -16.09
C PRO A 40 -13.74 -0.13 -17.24
N THR A 41 -13.04 0.96 -17.56
CA THR A 41 -12.17 1.05 -18.73
C THR A 41 -10.75 0.61 -18.39
N LEU A 42 -10.23 -0.41 -19.09
CA LEU A 42 -8.84 -0.84 -18.97
C LEU A 42 -7.87 0.24 -19.48
N LEU A 43 -6.93 0.67 -18.64
CA LEU A 43 -5.85 1.58 -19.03
C LEU A 43 -4.57 0.80 -19.39
N GLY A 44 -4.31 -0.31 -18.72
CA GLY A 44 -3.17 -1.16 -19.04
C GLY A 44 -2.73 -2.04 -17.88
N HIS A 45 -1.50 -2.52 -17.95
CA HIS A 45 -0.91 -3.41 -16.98
C HIS A 45 0.30 -2.80 -16.31
N LEU A 46 0.43 -3.05 -15.01
CA LEU A 46 1.61 -2.73 -14.21
C LEU A 46 2.39 -4.01 -13.96
N THR A 47 3.72 -3.94 -14.01
CA THR A 47 4.59 -5.10 -13.75
C THR A 47 5.86 -4.74 -13.00
N ASP A 48 6.29 -5.67 -12.15
CA ASP A 48 7.59 -5.69 -11.47
C ASP A 48 8.17 -7.11 -11.57
N ASP A 49 9.47 -7.23 -11.82
CA ASP A 49 10.16 -8.50 -12.02
C ASP A 49 10.72 -9.14 -10.74
N GLY A 50 10.44 -8.52 -9.59
CA GLY A 50 10.88 -8.96 -8.27
C GLY A 50 12.35 -8.69 -7.99
N ARG A 51 13.02 -7.85 -8.77
CA ARG A 51 14.44 -7.49 -8.58
C ARG A 51 14.64 -6.11 -7.96
N GLY A 52 13.56 -5.48 -7.50
CA GLY A 52 13.58 -4.10 -6.99
C GLY A 52 13.75 -3.06 -8.10
N ALA A 53 13.39 -3.40 -9.34
CA ALA A 53 13.31 -2.45 -10.44
C ALA A 53 12.07 -1.53 -10.27
N PRO A 54 12.06 -0.34 -10.88
CA PRO A 54 10.84 0.48 -10.89
C PRO A 54 9.67 -0.25 -11.54
N THR A 55 8.47 -0.04 -11.01
CA THR A 55 7.23 -0.49 -11.63
C THR A 55 7.14 0.00 -13.07
N THR A 56 6.86 -0.93 -13.98
CA THR A 56 6.66 -0.63 -15.40
C THR A 56 5.18 -0.58 -15.73
N PHE A 57 4.76 0.44 -16.49
CA PHE A 57 3.40 0.53 -17.02
C PHE A 57 3.39 0.24 -18.52
N ARG A 58 2.54 -0.70 -18.92
CA ARG A 58 2.24 -1.00 -20.32
C ARG A 58 0.80 -0.61 -20.63
N ALA A 59 0.64 0.54 -21.27
CA ALA A 59 -0.67 1.04 -21.68
C ALA A 59 -1.36 0.12 -22.70
N ALA A 60 -2.68 0.00 -22.58
CA ALA A 60 -3.52 -0.71 -23.54
C ALA A 60 -3.61 0.04 -24.89
N THR A 61 -3.56 1.37 -24.84
CA THR A 61 -3.57 2.26 -26.02
C THR A 61 -2.73 3.51 -25.78
N ALA A 62 -2.40 4.25 -26.85
CA ALA A 62 -1.72 5.54 -26.72
C ALA A 62 -2.57 6.60 -25.98
N GLU A 63 -3.90 6.47 -26.01
CA GLU A 63 -4.79 7.32 -25.22
C GLU A 63 -4.70 6.99 -23.74
N ALA A 64 -4.72 5.71 -23.38
CA ALA A 64 -4.55 5.28 -22.00
C ALA A 64 -3.21 5.75 -21.40
N GLN A 65 -2.13 5.73 -22.21
CA GLN A 65 -0.84 6.32 -21.81
C GLN A 65 -0.99 7.79 -21.41
N ARG A 66 -1.60 8.61 -22.28
CA ARG A 66 -1.81 10.05 -21.99
C ARG A 66 -2.67 10.30 -20.76
N VAL A 67 -3.70 9.46 -20.55
CA VAL A 67 -4.57 9.53 -19.37
C VAL A 67 -3.75 9.28 -18.10
N VAL A 68 -2.94 8.21 -18.08
CA VAL A 68 -2.11 7.87 -16.93
C VAL A 68 -1.03 8.93 -16.67
N ASP A 69 -0.37 9.45 -17.71
CA ASP A 69 0.64 10.51 -17.55
C ASP A 69 0.02 11.80 -16.96
N THR A 70 -1.16 12.18 -17.45
CA THR A 70 -1.90 13.35 -16.95
C THR A 70 -2.36 13.15 -15.51
N PHE A 71 -2.80 11.95 -15.18
CA PHE A 71 -3.18 11.57 -13.81
C PHE A 71 -1.96 11.64 -12.87
N ALA A 72 -0.85 11.00 -13.25
CA ALA A 72 0.37 10.94 -12.45
C ALA A 72 0.96 12.34 -12.18
N ALA A 73 1.00 13.22 -13.19
CA ALA A 73 1.49 14.59 -13.03
C ALA A 73 0.71 15.42 -11.99
N ARG A 74 -0.53 15.02 -11.68
CA ARG A 74 -1.38 15.67 -10.68
C ARG A 74 -1.38 14.96 -9.33
N CYS A 75 -0.77 13.78 -9.24
CA CYS A 75 -0.63 13.07 -7.98
C CYS A 75 0.48 13.70 -7.13
N ARG A 76 0.36 13.55 -5.81
CA ARG A 76 1.41 13.96 -4.86
C ARG A 76 1.69 12.85 -3.87
N ALA A 77 2.96 12.72 -3.49
CA ALA A 77 3.38 11.91 -2.37
C ALA A 77 2.74 12.41 -1.05
N PRO A 78 2.77 11.62 0.02
CA PRO A 78 2.22 12.03 1.32
C PRO A 78 2.79 13.36 1.85
N ASP A 79 4.05 13.68 1.52
CA ASP A 79 4.73 14.93 1.87
C ASP A 79 4.41 16.11 0.92
N GLY A 80 3.59 15.87 -0.10
CA GLY A 80 3.21 16.87 -1.11
C GLY A 80 4.16 16.95 -2.31
N ALA A 81 5.21 16.13 -2.40
CA ALA A 81 6.12 16.13 -3.55
C ALA A 81 5.43 15.58 -4.82
N GLY A 82 5.86 16.07 -5.99
CA GLY A 82 5.47 15.49 -7.28
C GLY A 82 6.09 14.11 -7.47
N LEU A 83 5.38 13.22 -8.17
CA LEU A 83 5.81 11.85 -8.41
C LEU A 83 5.93 11.55 -9.91
N ALA A 84 6.89 10.70 -10.25
CA ALA A 84 6.95 10.06 -11.57
C ALA A 84 5.84 9.02 -11.72
N THR A 85 5.45 8.70 -12.96
CA THR A 85 4.38 7.75 -13.26
C THR A 85 4.61 6.38 -12.62
N GLU A 86 5.86 5.92 -12.60
CA GLU A 86 6.28 4.64 -12.01
C GLU A 86 6.06 4.63 -10.50
N ALA A 87 6.36 5.73 -9.82
CA ALA A 87 6.14 5.85 -8.38
C ALA A 87 4.64 5.90 -8.04
N VAL A 88 3.85 6.63 -8.84
CA VAL A 88 2.38 6.63 -8.70
C VAL A 88 1.81 5.22 -8.89
N ALA A 89 2.31 4.48 -9.89
CA ALA A 89 1.92 3.10 -10.14
C ALA A 89 2.25 2.16 -8.96
N GLY A 90 3.44 2.32 -8.36
CA GLY A 90 3.80 1.62 -7.13
C GLY A 90 2.81 1.89 -6.00
N PHE A 91 2.54 3.16 -5.70
CA PHE A 91 1.56 3.54 -4.68
C PHE A 91 0.14 3.02 -4.96
N LEU A 92 -0.33 3.03 -6.21
CA LEU A 92 -1.65 2.48 -6.53
C LEU A 92 -1.72 0.96 -6.35
N THR A 93 -0.60 0.26 -6.56
CA THR A 93 -0.49 -1.19 -6.35
C THR A 93 -0.48 -1.49 -4.86
N ASP A 94 0.35 -0.78 -4.08
CA ASP A 94 0.38 -0.88 -2.62
C ASP A 94 -0.98 -0.57 -2.00
N GLU A 95 -1.71 0.44 -2.50
CA GLU A 95 -3.04 0.78 -2.01
C GLU A 95 -4.02 -0.38 -2.20
N TYR A 96 -3.97 -1.06 -3.34
CA TYR A 96 -4.82 -2.22 -3.60
C TYR A 96 -4.45 -3.40 -2.69
N ASP A 97 -3.16 -3.69 -2.56
CA ASP A 97 -2.66 -4.81 -1.75
C ASP A 97 -3.04 -4.62 -0.27
N TYR A 98 -2.79 -3.42 0.29
CA TYR A 98 -3.19 -3.09 1.65
C TYR A 98 -4.71 -3.12 1.83
N ALA A 99 -5.50 -2.68 0.85
CA ALA A 99 -6.96 -2.75 0.94
C ALA A 99 -7.46 -4.20 1.02
N CYS A 100 -6.87 -5.11 0.23
CA CYS A 100 -7.14 -6.54 0.31
C CYS A 100 -6.73 -7.11 1.67
N GLU A 101 -5.51 -6.83 2.12
CA GLU A 101 -4.99 -7.36 3.39
C GLU A 101 -5.79 -6.87 4.61
N VAL A 102 -6.17 -5.60 4.64
CA VAL A 102 -7.06 -5.03 5.66
C VAL A 102 -8.40 -5.76 5.67
N ALA A 103 -9.03 -5.91 4.51
CA ALA A 103 -10.33 -6.56 4.40
C ALA A 103 -10.29 -8.02 4.89
N GLU A 104 -9.27 -8.78 4.48
CA GLU A 104 -9.07 -10.17 4.90
C GLU A 104 -8.79 -10.28 6.41
N THR A 105 -7.94 -9.41 6.94
CA THR A 105 -7.58 -9.40 8.37
C THR A 105 -8.77 -9.03 9.24
N GLU A 106 -9.56 -8.03 8.85
CA GLU A 106 -10.76 -7.63 9.57
C GLU A 106 -11.85 -8.70 9.52
N ALA A 107 -12.06 -9.34 8.36
CA ALA A 107 -12.99 -10.46 8.19
C ALA A 107 -12.61 -11.65 9.08
N ALA A 108 -11.30 -11.89 9.23
CA ALA A 108 -10.77 -12.89 10.16
C ALA A 108 -10.87 -12.48 11.64
N GLY A 109 -11.40 -11.30 11.97
CA GLY A 109 -11.49 -10.81 13.35
C GLY A 109 -10.11 -10.58 13.96
N ARG A 110 -9.22 -9.94 13.21
CA ARG A 110 -7.85 -9.60 13.63
C ARG A 110 -7.56 -8.11 13.43
N TYR A 111 -6.53 -7.61 14.10
CA TYR A 111 -5.91 -6.30 13.82
C TYR A 111 -4.75 -6.52 12.87
N LEU A 112 -4.57 -5.60 11.91
CA LEU A 112 -3.44 -5.59 11.00
C LEU A 112 -2.35 -4.65 11.52
N ILE A 113 -1.12 -5.13 11.54
CA ILE A 113 0.08 -4.35 11.77
C ILE A 113 0.95 -4.50 10.54
N ARG A 114 1.41 -3.38 9.98
CA ARG A 114 2.50 -3.39 9.00
C ARG A 114 3.78 -2.90 9.68
N SER A 115 4.90 -3.48 9.29
CA SER A 115 6.22 -3.09 9.73
C SER A 115 7.10 -2.91 8.52
N VAL A 116 8.09 -2.04 8.62
CA VAL A 116 9.05 -1.77 7.55
C VAL A 116 10.44 -2.00 8.12
N ASP A 117 11.29 -2.72 7.38
CA ASP A 117 12.68 -2.94 7.74
C ASP A 117 13.59 -1.78 7.28
N ALA A 118 14.88 -1.84 7.64
CA ALA A 118 15.85 -0.81 7.25
C ALA A 118 16.05 -0.64 5.73
N HIS A 119 15.55 -1.58 4.92
CA HIS A 119 15.59 -1.54 3.46
C HIS A 119 14.28 -1.02 2.85
N GLY A 120 13.29 -0.64 3.68
CA GLY A 120 11.99 -0.20 3.19
C GLY A 120 11.05 -1.36 2.86
N ILE A 121 11.41 -2.60 3.19
CA ILE A 121 10.60 -3.78 2.86
C ILE A 121 9.45 -3.92 3.87
N PRO A 122 8.19 -3.93 3.41
CA PRO A 122 7.05 -4.12 4.30
C PRO A 122 6.91 -5.59 4.74
N HIS A 123 6.49 -5.77 5.98
CA HIS A 123 6.10 -7.05 6.57
C HIS A 123 4.82 -6.87 7.36
N SER A 124 3.84 -7.73 7.12
CA SER A 124 2.56 -7.67 7.80
C SER A 124 2.43 -8.72 8.91
N HIS A 125 1.76 -8.33 9.99
CA HIS A 125 1.51 -9.13 11.18
C HIS A 125 0.04 -8.97 11.58
N ALA A 126 -0.58 -10.05 12.05
CA ALA A 126 -1.96 -10.01 12.49
C ALA A 126 -2.07 -10.36 13.98
N LEU A 127 -2.80 -9.55 14.74
CA LEU A 127 -3.12 -9.82 16.15
C LEU A 127 -4.59 -10.20 16.31
N THR A 128 -4.90 -11.05 17.29
CA THR A 128 -6.29 -11.40 17.59
C THR A 128 -7.06 -10.16 18.05
N ARG A 129 -8.26 -9.94 17.52
CA ARG A 129 -9.11 -8.78 17.85
C ARG A 129 -10.23 -9.15 18.82
N THR A 130 -10.49 -8.26 19.78
CA THR A 130 -11.66 -8.34 20.65
C THR A 130 -12.94 -7.97 19.88
N ARG A 131 -14.11 -8.43 20.35
CA ARG A 131 -15.40 -8.02 19.79
C ARG A 131 -16.23 -7.30 20.88
N PRO A 132 -16.65 -6.03 20.66
CA PRO A 132 -16.36 -5.17 19.51
C PRO A 132 -14.86 -4.79 19.42
N PRO A 133 -14.36 -4.32 18.26
CA PRO A 133 -12.98 -3.85 18.12
C PRO A 133 -12.64 -2.77 19.15
N ASP A 134 -11.67 -3.03 20.01
CA ASP A 134 -11.07 -2.03 20.89
C ASP A 134 -9.69 -1.61 20.36
N TYR A 135 -9.70 -0.73 19.36
CA TYR A 135 -8.47 -0.21 18.75
C TYR A 135 -7.58 0.53 19.76
N THR A 136 -8.18 1.23 20.73
CA THR A 136 -7.43 1.97 21.76
C THR A 136 -6.72 1.01 22.72
N GLY A 137 -7.42 -0.04 23.19
CA GLY A 137 -6.83 -1.08 24.01
C GLY A 137 -5.77 -1.89 23.27
N ALA A 138 -6.00 -2.21 21.99
CA ALA A 138 -5.02 -2.88 21.15
C ALA A 138 -3.75 -2.04 20.98
N LEU A 139 -3.88 -0.72 20.78
CA LEU A 139 -2.75 0.20 20.64
C LEU A 139 -1.93 0.26 21.94
N ALA A 140 -2.59 0.36 23.09
CA ALA A 140 -1.94 0.31 24.39
C ALA A 140 -1.22 -1.02 24.63
N ALA A 141 -1.76 -2.12 24.10
CA ALA A 141 -1.19 -3.46 24.21
C ALA A 141 -0.14 -3.79 23.13
N ALA A 142 0.03 -2.95 22.10
CA ALA A 142 0.97 -3.18 21.00
C ALA A 142 2.44 -2.91 21.37
N GLY A 143 2.68 -2.25 22.52
CA GLY A 143 4.00 -1.91 23.04
C GLY A 143 5.04 -3.05 23.18
N PRO A 144 4.67 -4.34 23.27
CA PRO A 144 5.61 -5.46 23.29
C PRO A 144 5.46 -6.43 22.10
N VAL A 145 4.97 -6.01 20.93
CA VAL A 145 5.09 -6.87 19.72
C VAL A 145 6.59 -7.06 19.44
N PRO A 146 7.13 -8.29 19.45
CA PRO A 146 8.54 -8.52 19.19
C PRO A 146 8.79 -8.33 17.70
N PHE A 147 9.00 -7.08 17.30
CA PHE A 147 9.49 -6.77 15.97
C PHE A 147 10.90 -7.34 15.82
N THR A 148 11.26 -7.76 14.62
CA THR A 148 12.62 -8.24 14.37
C THR A 148 13.62 -7.13 14.63
N ALA A 149 14.88 -7.46 14.93
CA ALA A 149 15.94 -6.47 15.12
C ALA A 149 16.17 -5.56 13.89
N ARG A 150 15.57 -5.89 12.74
CA ARG A 150 15.66 -5.12 11.49
C ARG A 150 14.50 -4.15 11.28
N THR A 151 13.43 -4.26 12.05
CA THR A 151 12.27 -3.38 11.94
C THR A 151 12.67 -1.97 12.37
N VAL A 152 12.41 -0.98 11.52
CA VAL A 152 12.68 0.43 11.81
C VAL A 152 11.41 1.23 12.09
N ARG A 153 10.27 0.77 11.59
CA ARG A 153 8.96 1.37 11.86
C ARG A 153 7.88 0.29 11.85
N ALA A 154 6.86 0.44 12.69
CA ALA A 154 5.64 -0.34 12.59
C ALA A 154 4.40 0.52 12.87
N GLU A 155 3.32 0.20 12.18
CA GLU A 155 2.05 0.93 12.20
C GLU A 155 0.89 -0.07 12.32
N MET A 156 -0.11 0.24 13.14
CA MET A 156 -1.32 -0.56 13.29
C MET A 156 -2.47 0.10 12.53
N TRP A 157 -3.25 -0.70 11.80
CA TRP A 157 -4.49 -0.25 11.17
C TRP A 157 -5.57 -0.03 12.23
N MET A 158 -6.09 1.19 12.29
CA MET A 158 -7.07 1.63 13.31
C MET A 158 -8.48 1.83 12.74
N GLY A 159 -8.74 1.26 11.56
CA GLY A 159 -9.97 1.48 10.80
C GLY A 159 -9.91 2.70 9.88
N PRO A 160 -10.89 2.86 8.98
CA PRO A 160 -10.86 3.86 7.90
C PRO A 160 -10.84 5.31 8.38
N ASP A 161 -11.40 5.61 9.55
CA ASP A 161 -11.44 6.98 10.10
C ASP A 161 -10.09 7.44 10.68
N ARG A 162 -9.24 6.49 11.10
CA ARG A 162 -7.94 6.77 11.74
C ARG A 162 -6.75 6.37 10.89
N GLY A 163 -6.92 5.40 9.99
CA GLY A 163 -5.86 4.87 9.16
C GLY A 163 -4.76 4.17 9.96
N TRP A 164 -3.53 4.29 9.47
CA TRP A 164 -2.33 3.73 10.09
C TRP A 164 -1.83 4.62 11.24
N VAL A 165 -1.61 4.02 12.41
CA VAL A 165 -1.02 4.69 13.58
C VAL A 165 0.31 4.05 13.92
N GLU A 166 1.37 4.85 13.99
CA GLU A 166 2.70 4.38 14.38
C GLU A 166 2.69 3.82 15.81
N ILE A 167 3.16 2.59 15.96
CA ILE A 167 3.27 1.87 17.24
C ILE A 167 4.73 1.59 17.62
N PHE A 168 5.64 1.74 16.67
CA PHE A 168 7.07 1.55 16.88
C PHE A 168 7.88 2.36 15.88
N ARG A 169 8.99 2.93 16.36
CA ARG A 169 10.06 3.54 15.54
C ARG A 169 11.40 3.28 16.21
N ALA A 170 12.38 2.84 15.43
CA ALA A 170 13.74 2.66 15.91
C ALA A 170 14.39 4.03 16.21
N PRO A 171 15.16 4.16 17.31
CA PRO A 171 15.89 5.39 17.58
C PRO A 171 16.93 5.69 16.49
N GLY A 172 16.93 6.91 15.95
CA GLY A 172 17.99 7.38 15.04
C GLY A 172 17.80 7.09 13.54
N THR A 173 16.59 6.73 13.11
CA THR A 173 16.19 6.60 11.69
C THR A 173 15.25 7.73 11.26
#